data_AF-Q86YC4-F1
#
_entry.id   AF-Q86YC4-F1
#
_cell.length_a   1.000
_cell.length_b   1.000
_cell.length_c   1.000
_cell.angle_alpha   90.00
_cell.angle_beta   90.00
_cell.angle_gamma   90.00
#
_symmetry.space_group_name_H-M   'P 1'
#
loop_
_entity.id
_entity.type
_entity.pdbx_description
1 polymer ?
#
loop_
_entity_poly.entity_id
_entity_poly.type
_entity_poly.pdbx_seq_one_letter_code
_entity_poly.pdbx_strand_id
1 'polypeptide(L)'
;LVTRLQPQALEGQSQLSPPQLSLDCFLPHPTLTVFVTLPHSLPLRFWVNILKNPQFVFDIDKTDHIDACLSVIAQAFIDACSISDLQLGKDSPTNKLLYAKEIPEYRKIVQRYYKQIQDMTPLSEQEMNAHLAEESRKYQNEFNTNVAMAEIYKYAKRYRPQIMAALEANPTARRTQLQHKFEQVVALMEDNIYECYSEA
;
A
#
# COMPACT_ATOMS: atom_id res chain seq x y z
N LEU A 1 45.18 -4.01 4.51
CA LEU A 1 45.00 -3.79 5.96
C LEU A 1 43.50 -3.76 6.24
N VAL A 2 42.78 -4.88 6.17
CA VAL A 2 42.56 -5.86 7.25
C VAL A 2 42.23 -5.19 8.59
N THR A 3 40.93 -5.15 8.93
CA THR A 3 40.37 -5.62 10.22
C THR A 3 38.84 -5.68 10.06
N ARG A 4 38.24 -6.84 9.77
CA ARG A 4 37.69 -7.81 10.76
C ARG A 4 37.03 -7.14 11.97
N LEU A 5 35.70 -7.04 11.93
CA LEU A 5 34.87 -7.20 13.12
C LEU A 5 33.82 -8.27 12.82
N GLN A 6 33.92 -9.34 13.59
CA GLN A 6 33.12 -10.55 13.56
C GLN A 6 31.89 -10.32 14.47
N PRO A 7 30.68 -10.74 14.10
CA PRO A 7 29.53 -10.62 14.99
C PRO A 7 29.62 -11.70 16.08
N GLN A 8 29.79 -11.27 17.33
CA GLN A 8 29.61 -12.15 18.49
C GLN A 8 28.12 -12.35 18.75
N ALA A 9 27.75 -13.62 18.87
CA ALA A 9 26.45 -14.07 19.31
C ALA A 9 26.17 -13.61 20.74
N LEU A 10 25.01 -12.97 20.95
CA LEU A 10 24.24 -13.12 22.16
C LEU A 10 22.92 -13.81 21.78
N GLU A 11 22.90 -15.12 21.98
CA GLU A 11 21.67 -15.87 22.17
C GLU A 11 21.11 -15.55 23.56
N GLY A 12 19.80 -15.36 23.63
CA GLY A 12 19.05 -15.36 24.89
C GLY A 12 18.35 -14.05 25.20
N GLN A 13 17.17 -13.85 24.63
CA GLN A 13 15.92 -13.81 25.39
C GLN A 13 14.71 -13.66 24.45
N SER A 14 13.65 -14.35 24.84
CA SER A 14 12.43 -14.61 24.10
C SER A 14 11.58 -13.34 23.90
N GLN A 15 10.74 -13.39 22.86
CA GLN A 15 9.71 -12.39 22.50
C GLN A 15 10.24 -11.01 22.07
N LEU A 16 10.58 -10.88 20.80
CA LEU A 16 10.39 -9.61 20.11
C LEU A 16 9.69 -9.86 18.78
N SER A 17 8.50 -9.27 18.66
CA SER A 17 7.88 -8.90 17.40
C SER A 17 8.95 -8.36 16.44
N PRO A 18 8.88 -8.63 15.12
CA PRO A 18 9.84 -8.05 14.19
C PRO A 18 9.85 -6.54 14.41
N PRO A 19 11.04 -5.90 14.54
CA PRO A 19 11.08 -4.46 14.65
C PRO A 19 10.42 -3.94 13.38
N GLN A 20 9.25 -3.31 13.53
CA GLN A 20 8.81 -2.30 12.59
C GLN A 20 10.02 -1.40 12.44
N LEU A 21 10.70 -1.48 11.29
CA LEU A 21 11.79 -0.58 10.96
C LEU A 21 11.27 0.81 11.27
N SER A 22 11.76 1.41 12.34
CA SER A 22 11.40 2.76 12.70
C SER A 22 11.83 3.61 11.52
N LEU A 23 10.84 4.13 10.80
CA LEU A 23 11.02 5.09 9.71
C LEU A 23 11.72 6.39 10.18
N ASP A 24 12.08 6.46 11.47
CA ASP A 24 12.77 7.56 12.14
C ASP A 24 14.25 7.71 11.73
N CYS A 25 14.88 6.71 11.13
CA CYS A 25 16.32 6.78 10.84
C CYS A 25 16.71 7.51 9.54
N PHE A 26 15.77 7.97 8.71
CA PHE A 26 16.10 8.55 7.40
C PHE A 26 15.61 9.98 7.14
N LEU A 27 14.89 10.63 8.06
CA LEU A 27 14.42 12.01 7.88
C LEU A 27 14.54 12.80 9.19
N PRO A 28 15.09 14.03 9.18
CA PRO A 28 15.49 14.75 10.40
C PRO A 28 14.32 15.34 11.19
N HIS A 29 13.06 14.97 10.92
CA HIS A 29 11.93 15.49 11.67
C HIS A 29 10.72 14.53 11.65
N PRO A 30 10.22 14.05 12.80
CA PRO A 30 9.09 13.11 12.87
C PRO A 30 7.80 13.69 12.26
N THR A 31 7.66 15.02 12.28
CA THR A 31 6.55 15.73 11.63
C THR A 31 6.61 15.63 10.10
N LEU A 32 7.81 15.68 9.50
CA LEU A 32 8.00 15.56 8.05
C LEU A 32 7.78 14.13 7.55
N THR A 33 8.13 13.10 8.32
CA THR A 33 7.95 11.70 7.91
C THR A 33 6.47 11.33 7.81
N VAL A 34 5.62 11.77 8.75
CA VAL A 34 4.16 11.61 8.65
C VAL A 34 3.61 12.46 7.51
N PHE A 35 4.04 13.73 7.39
CA PHE A 35 3.62 14.62 6.32
C PHE A 35 4.11 14.23 4.92
N VAL A 36 5.07 13.30 4.78
CA VAL A 36 5.52 12.79 3.46
C VAL A 36 4.89 11.42 3.16
N THR A 37 4.74 10.54 4.15
CA THR A 37 4.21 9.18 3.91
C THR A 37 2.67 9.10 3.88
N LEU A 38 1.98 9.92 4.66
CA LEU A 38 0.51 9.95 4.71
C LEU A 38 -0.14 10.59 3.47
N PRO A 39 0.34 11.75 2.96
CA PRO A 39 -0.23 12.31 1.73
C PRO A 39 0.12 11.51 0.48
N HIS A 40 1.24 10.77 0.48
CA HIS A 40 1.61 9.89 -0.64
C HIS A 40 0.77 8.62 -0.70
N SER A 41 0.09 8.24 0.39
CA SER A 41 -0.70 7.00 0.45
C SER A 41 -2.20 7.21 0.32
N LEU A 42 -2.80 8.22 0.99
CA LEU A 42 -4.25 8.41 1.02
C LEU A 42 -4.76 9.39 -0.05
N PRO A 43 -4.37 10.68 -0.04
CA PRO A 43 -4.77 11.65 -1.07
C PRO A 43 -4.42 11.20 -2.48
N LEU A 44 -3.16 10.82 -2.72
CA LEU A 44 -2.69 10.55 -4.08
C LEU A 44 -3.11 9.18 -4.63
N ARG A 45 -3.19 8.13 -3.80
CA ARG A 45 -3.53 6.77 -4.28
C ARG A 45 -5.01 6.47 -4.22
N PHE A 46 -5.71 6.97 -3.20
CA PHE A 46 -7.14 6.72 -3.03
C PHE A 46 -7.96 7.89 -3.58
N TRP A 47 -7.86 9.07 -2.99
CA TRP A 47 -8.78 10.17 -3.30
C TRP A 47 -8.66 10.69 -4.73
N VAL A 48 -7.44 10.91 -5.24
CA VAL A 48 -7.22 11.29 -6.64
C VAL A 48 -7.77 10.22 -7.59
N ASN A 49 -7.63 8.94 -7.24
CA ASN A 49 -8.13 7.86 -8.08
C ASN A 49 -9.67 7.86 -8.13
N ILE A 50 -10.34 8.02 -6.98
CA ILE A 50 -11.81 8.14 -6.92
C ILE A 50 -12.30 9.41 -7.64
N LEU A 51 -11.62 10.55 -7.47
CA LEU A 51 -11.97 11.81 -8.13
C LEU A 51 -11.88 11.69 -9.66
N LYS A 52 -10.85 11.02 -10.17
CA LYS A 52 -10.68 10.81 -11.61
C LYS A 52 -11.54 9.69 -12.18
N ASN A 53 -11.92 8.72 -11.34
CA ASN A 53 -12.69 7.55 -11.74
C ASN A 53 -13.96 7.42 -10.88
N PRO A 54 -14.92 8.35 -11.02
CA PRO A 54 -16.16 8.31 -10.27
C PRO A 54 -17.00 7.05 -10.55
N GLN A 55 -16.79 6.41 -11.71
CA GLN A 55 -17.41 5.13 -12.05
C GLN A 55 -16.99 3.95 -11.13
N PHE A 56 -15.95 4.13 -10.31
CA PHE A 56 -15.59 3.14 -9.28
C PHE A 56 -16.53 3.16 -8.07
N VAL A 57 -17.27 4.24 -7.88
CA VAL A 57 -18.18 4.43 -6.74
C VAL A 57 -19.63 4.49 -7.20
N PHE A 58 -19.88 5.05 -8.38
CA PHE A 58 -21.21 5.29 -8.90
C PHE A 58 -21.40 4.60 -10.25
N ASP A 59 -22.62 4.14 -10.50
CA ASP A 59 -23.02 3.63 -11.81
C ASP A 59 -23.29 4.81 -12.76
N ILE A 60 -22.22 5.32 -13.38
CA ILE A 60 -22.27 6.46 -14.29
C ILE A 60 -21.38 6.25 -15.51
N ASP A 61 -21.85 6.73 -16.66
CA ASP A 61 -21.05 6.80 -17.88
C ASP A 61 -20.17 8.05 -17.88
N LYS A 62 -18.86 7.85 -17.71
CA LYS A 62 -17.89 8.96 -17.77
C LYS A 62 -17.58 9.32 -19.22
N THR A 63 -17.96 10.53 -19.63
CA THR A 63 -17.55 11.09 -20.92
C THR A 63 -16.15 11.69 -20.87
N ASP A 64 -15.46 11.77 -22.00
CA ASP A 64 -14.12 12.38 -22.11
C ASP A 64 -14.08 13.83 -21.61
N HIS A 65 -15.18 14.56 -21.79
CA HIS A 65 -15.30 15.94 -21.30
C HIS A 65 -15.29 15.99 -19.77
N ILE A 66 -16.05 15.11 -19.12
CA ILE A 66 -16.08 15.01 -17.65
C ILE A 66 -14.72 14.56 -17.13
N ASP A 67 -14.05 13.62 -17.80
CA ASP A 67 -12.70 13.19 -17.44
C ASP A 67 -11.69 14.35 -17.45
N ALA A 68 -11.73 15.19 -18.49
CA ALA A 68 -10.86 16.35 -18.58
C ALA A 68 -11.13 17.35 -17.43
N CYS A 69 -12.39 17.61 -17.11
CA CYS A 69 -12.77 18.47 -15.99
C CYS A 69 -12.32 17.90 -14.63
N LEU A 70 -12.55 16.60 -14.40
CA LEU A 70 -12.15 15.92 -13.16
C LEU A 70 -10.63 15.87 -13.02
N SER A 71 -9.88 15.75 -14.12
CA SER A 71 -8.42 15.80 -14.11
C SER A 71 -7.89 17.16 -13.66
N VAL A 72 -8.56 18.26 -14.04
CA VAL A 72 -8.22 19.61 -13.56
C VAL A 72 -8.46 19.73 -12.06
N ILE A 73 -9.61 19.26 -11.56
CA ILE A 73 -9.96 19.29 -10.14
C ILE A 73 -9.01 18.41 -9.33
N ALA A 74 -8.71 17.20 -9.82
CA ALA A 74 -7.76 16.30 -9.19
C ALA A 74 -6.36 16.92 -9.08
N GLN A 75 -5.91 17.66 -10.11
CA GLN A 75 -4.64 18.36 -10.05
C GLN A 75 -4.65 19.47 -8.98
N ALA A 76 -5.72 20.24 -8.86
CA ALA A 76 -5.86 21.24 -7.80
C ALA A 76 -5.83 20.61 -6.40
N PHE A 77 -6.46 19.44 -6.24
CA PHE A 77 -6.41 18.67 -5.00
C PHE A 77 -4.98 18.18 -4.68
N ILE A 78 -4.24 17.66 -5.67
CA ILE A 78 -2.83 17.29 -5.52
C ILE A 78 -1.98 18.50 -5.08
N ASP A 79 -2.18 19.64 -5.74
CA ASP A 79 -1.43 20.87 -5.45
C ASP A 79 -1.75 21.43 -4.04
N ALA A 80 -2.96 21.17 -3.53
CA ALA A 80 -3.38 21.48 -2.17
C ALA A 80 -2.80 20.52 -1.11
N CYS A 81 -2.49 19.28 -1.48
CA CYS A 81 -1.80 18.32 -0.61
C CYS A 81 -0.27 18.48 -0.63
N SER A 82 0.28 19.26 -1.56
CA SER A 82 1.71 19.49 -1.68
C SER A 82 2.23 20.48 -0.63
N ILE A 83 3.42 20.19 -0.09
CA ILE A 83 4.15 21.07 0.85
C ILE A 83 4.96 22.13 0.09
N SER A 84 5.34 21.86 -1.16
CA SER A 84 6.14 22.76 -1.99
C SER A 84 5.32 23.95 -2.47
N ASP A 85 5.83 25.17 -2.34
CA ASP A 85 5.15 26.37 -2.84
C ASP A 85 4.79 26.25 -4.33
N LEU A 86 3.61 26.76 -4.66
CA LEU A 86 3.11 26.73 -6.03
C LEU A 86 3.94 27.71 -6.88
N GLN A 87 4.92 27.20 -7.61
CA GLN A 87 5.66 28.00 -8.57
C GLN A 87 4.83 28.19 -9.85
N LEU A 88 4.35 29.42 -10.05
CA LEU A 88 3.63 29.83 -11.26
C LEU A 88 4.58 30.66 -12.13
N GLY A 89 4.72 30.23 -13.39
CA GLY A 89 5.48 30.92 -14.43
C GLY A 89 4.61 31.15 -15.67
N LYS A 90 5.15 31.84 -16.68
CA LYS A 90 4.45 32.12 -17.94
C LYS A 90 4.07 30.86 -18.73
N ASP A 91 4.78 29.75 -18.51
CA ASP A 91 4.52 28.45 -19.12
C ASP A 91 3.72 27.49 -18.21
N SER A 92 3.16 28.01 -17.10
CA SER A 92 2.32 27.18 -16.24
C SER A 92 1.03 26.79 -16.95
N PRO A 93 0.63 25.50 -16.88
CA PRO A 93 -0.56 25.04 -17.57
C PRO A 93 -1.81 25.71 -16.99
N THR A 94 -2.77 26.04 -17.87
CA THR A 94 -3.92 26.90 -17.55
C THR A 94 -4.71 26.40 -16.34
N ASN A 95 -4.82 25.09 -16.15
CA ASN A 95 -5.47 24.48 -15.00
C ASN A 95 -4.87 24.88 -13.64
N LYS A 96 -3.55 25.11 -13.58
CA LYS A 96 -2.89 25.59 -12.36
C LYS A 96 -3.19 27.07 -12.07
N LEU A 97 -3.38 27.87 -13.11
CA LEU A 97 -3.76 29.28 -12.97
C LEU A 97 -5.20 29.44 -12.48
N LEU A 98 -6.09 28.52 -12.85
CA LEU A 98 -7.51 28.56 -12.46
C LEU A 98 -7.71 28.48 -10.95
N TYR A 99 -6.94 27.65 -10.25
CA TYR A 99 -7.07 27.42 -8.80
C TYR A 99 -5.93 28.03 -7.97
N ALA A 100 -5.01 28.73 -8.62
CA ALA A 100 -3.79 29.27 -8.01
C ALA A 100 -4.05 30.08 -6.74
N LYS A 101 -5.14 30.86 -6.71
CA LYS A 101 -5.47 31.74 -5.59
C LYS A 101 -6.06 30.99 -4.41
N GLU A 102 -6.72 29.87 -4.67
CA GLU A 102 -7.41 29.04 -3.70
C GLU A 102 -6.49 27.96 -3.08
N ILE A 103 -5.46 27.51 -3.81
CA ILE A 103 -4.51 26.48 -3.34
C ILE A 103 -3.94 26.77 -1.94
N PRO A 104 -3.48 27.99 -1.59
CA PRO A 104 -2.93 28.27 -0.26
C PRO A 104 -3.94 28.00 0.87
N GLU A 105 -5.22 28.26 0.62
CA GLU A 105 -6.26 28.08 1.62
C GLU A 105 -6.69 26.63 1.75
N TYR A 106 -6.71 25.89 0.66
CA TYR A 106 -6.87 24.43 0.70
C TYR A 106 -5.71 23.75 1.45
N ARG A 107 -4.47 24.23 1.28
CA ARG A 107 -3.32 23.72 2.06
C ARG A 107 -3.52 23.88 3.56
N LYS A 108 -4.02 25.03 4.02
CA LYS A 108 -4.31 25.25 5.45
C LYS A 108 -5.36 24.26 5.96
N ILE A 109 -6.37 23.95 5.15
CA ILE A 109 -7.41 22.95 5.50
C ILE A 109 -6.78 21.56 5.59
N VAL A 110 -5.98 21.15 4.61
CA VAL A 110 -5.30 19.83 4.60
C VAL A 110 -4.35 19.70 5.80
N GLN A 111 -3.56 20.73 6.10
CA GLN A 111 -2.67 20.75 7.27
C GLN A 111 -3.46 20.64 8.58
N ARG A 112 -4.59 21.35 8.69
CA ARG A 112 -5.47 21.26 9.86
C ARG A 112 -6.06 19.86 10.00
N TYR A 113 -6.50 19.25 8.90
CA TYR A 113 -7.04 17.89 8.89
C TYR A 113 -6.04 16.87 9.43
N TYR A 114 -4.79 16.90 8.95
CA TYR A 114 -3.75 16.01 9.47
C TYR A 114 -3.39 16.28 10.92
N LYS A 115 -3.35 17.55 11.33
CA LYS A 115 -3.15 17.92 12.73
C LYS A 115 -4.26 17.36 13.63
N GLN A 116 -5.52 17.48 13.21
CA GLN A 116 -6.65 16.94 13.95
C GLN A 116 -6.55 15.42 14.12
N ILE A 117 -6.16 14.69 13.08
CA ILE A 117 -5.95 13.23 13.18
C ILE A 117 -4.81 12.91 14.15
N GLN A 118 -3.73 13.68 14.13
CA GLN A 118 -2.61 13.49 15.05
C GLN A 118 -2.98 13.76 16.51
N ASP A 119 -3.85 14.74 16.74
CA ASP A 119 -4.33 15.13 18.08
C ASP A 119 -5.43 14.19 18.62
N MET A 120 -5.98 13.29 17.78
CA MET A 120 -6.98 12.30 18.22
C MET A 120 -6.36 11.25 19.14
N THR A 121 -7.17 10.71 20.05
CA THR A 121 -6.74 9.62 20.93
C THR A 121 -6.34 8.41 20.09
N PRO A 122 -5.14 7.82 20.33
CA PRO A 122 -4.72 6.63 19.61
C PRO A 122 -5.70 5.48 19.83
N LEU A 123 -6.01 4.77 18.75
CA LEU A 123 -6.82 3.55 18.81
C LEU A 123 -6.00 2.42 19.41
N SER A 124 -6.61 1.62 20.28
CA SER A 124 -5.99 0.40 20.78
C SER A 124 -5.92 -0.67 19.69
N GLU A 125 -4.94 -1.58 19.78
CA GLU A 125 -4.86 -2.73 18.88
C GLU A 125 -6.13 -3.58 18.94
N GLN A 126 -6.77 -3.67 20.11
CA GLN A 126 -8.02 -4.41 20.28
C GLN A 126 -9.16 -3.80 19.46
N GLU A 127 -9.33 -2.48 19.51
CA GLU A 127 -10.37 -1.78 18.74
C GLU A 127 -10.11 -1.89 17.24
N MET A 128 -8.86 -1.73 16.81
CA MET A 128 -8.48 -1.90 15.40
C MET A 128 -8.76 -3.32 14.90
N ASN A 129 -8.36 -4.34 15.66
CA ASN A 129 -8.61 -5.73 15.32
C ASN A 129 -10.10 -6.07 15.31
N ALA A 130 -10.88 -5.52 16.25
CA ALA A 130 -12.32 -5.69 16.28
C ALA A 130 -12.99 -5.07 15.05
N HIS A 131 -12.57 -3.87 14.65
CA HIS A 131 -13.06 -3.21 13.44
C HIS A 131 -12.71 -4.01 12.17
N LEU A 132 -11.46 -4.45 12.02
CA LEU A 132 -11.03 -5.26 10.88
C LEU A 132 -11.75 -6.62 10.82
N ALA A 133 -12.02 -7.24 11.97
CA ALA A 133 -12.77 -8.49 12.04
C ALA A 133 -14.23 -8.31 11.62
N GLU A 134 -14.86 -7.17 11.96
CA GLU A 134 -16.21 -6.85 11.52
C GLU A 134 -16.28 -6.61 10.01
N GLU A 135 -15.38 -5.82 9.44
CA GLU A 135 -15.33 -5.59 7.99
C GLU A 135 -15.05 -6.90 7.22
N SER A 136 -14.17 -7.77 7.75
CA SER A 136 -13.90 -9.09 7.17
C SER A 136 -15.13 -9.99 7.16
N ARG A 137 -15.92 -10.00 8.24
CA ARG A 137 -17.20 -10.74 8.30
C ARG A 137 -18.20 -10.19 7.30
N LYS A 138 -18.31 -8.86 7.21
CA LYS A 138 -19.29 -8.18 6.38
C LYS A 138 -19.14 -8.51 4.89
N TYR A 139 -17.91 -8.60 4.40
CA TYR A 139 -17.63 -8.83 2.97
C TYR A 139 -17.05 -10.23 2.65
N GLN A 140 -17.14 -11.19 3.58
CA GLN A 140 -16.51 -12.51 3.44
C GLN A 140 -16.90 -13.24 2.15
N ASN A 141 -18.14 -13.06 1.68
CA ASN A 141 -18.70 -13.78 0.53
C ASN A 141 -18.81 -12.91 -0.73
N GLU A 142 -18.28 -11.69 -0.71
CA GLU A 142 -18.30 -10.77 -1.86
C GLU A 142 -17.26 -11.14 -2.92
N PHE A 143 -16.21 -11.87 -2.53
CA PHE A 143 -15.08 -12.17 -3.41
C PHE A 143 -14.82 -13.68 -3.49
N ASN A 144 -14.55 -14.15 -4.71
CA ASN A 144 -14.12 -15.54 -4.92
C ASN A 144 -12.63 -15.69 -4.62
N THR A 145 -12.33 -16.15 -3.40
CA THR A 145 -10.95 -16.36 -2.93
C THR A 145 -10.22 -17.45 -3.70
N ASN A 146 -10.92 -18.48 -4.18
CA ASN A 146 -10.30 -19.56 -4.96
C ASN A 146 -9.70 -19.05 -6.28
N VAL A 147 -10.44 -18.19 -6.99
CA VAL A 147 -9.95 -17.57 -8.23
C VAL A 147 -8.75 -16.66 -7.95
N ALA A 148 -8.84 -15.81 -6.90
CA ALA A 148 -7.72 -14.96 -6.52
C ALA A 148 -6.46 -15.78 -6.17
N MET A 149 -6.62 -16.88 -5.44
CA MET A 149 -5.53 -17.79 -5.09
C MET A 149 -4.93 -18.49 -6.31
N ALA A 150 -5.75 -18.88 -7.29
CA ALA A 150 -5.28 -19.45 -8.55
C ALA A 150 -4.44 -18.45 -9.35
N GLU A 151 -4.86 -17.18 -9.44
CA GLU A 151 -4.08 -16.13 -10.10
C GLU A 151 -2.76 -15.84 -9.37
N ILE A 152 -2.78 -15.79 -8.03
CA ILE A 152 -1.56 -15.63 -7.21
C ILE A 152 -0.59 -16.80 -7.45
N TYR A 153 -1.11 -18.02 -7.52
CA TYR A 153 -0.30 -19.22 -7.76
C TYR A 153 0.46 -19.14 -9.09
N LYS A 154 -0.10 -18.53 -10.15
CA LYS A 154 0.62 -18.35 -11.43
C LYS A 154 1.95 -17.61 -11.23
N TYR A 155 1.97 -16.58 -10.39
CA TYR A 155 3.21 -15.87 -10.04
C TYR A 155 4.13 -16.73 -9.18
N ALA A 156 3.57 -17.44 -8.20
CA ALA A 156 4.35 -18.31 -7.32
C ALA A 156 5.06 -19.43 -8.11
N LYS A 157 4.38 -20.02 -9.10
CA LYS A 157 4.95 -21.00 -10.03
C LYS A 157 6.04 -20.37 -10.90
N ARG A 158 5.78 -19.20 -11.49
CA ARG A 158 6.75 -18.49 -12.35
C ARG A 158 8.06 -18.19 -11.63
N TYR A 159 7.99 -17.84 -10.35
CA TYR A 159 9.15 -17.49 -9.52
C TYR A 159 9.53 -18.58 -8.51
N ARG A 160 9.12 -19.83 -8.75
CA ARG A 160 9.38 -20.98 -7.87
C ARG A 160 10.83 -21.05 -7.37
N PRO A 161 11.88 -21.02 -8.22
CA PRO A 161 13.25 -21.17 -7.74
C PRO A 161 13.70 -19.99 -6.85
N GLN A 162 13.26 -18.76 -7.16
CA GLN A 162 13.58 -17.59 -6.35
C GLN A 162 12.88 -17.64 -4.98
N ILE A 163 11.62 -18.08 -4.95
CA ILE A 163 10.85 -18.24 -3.71
C ILE A 163 11.49 -19.32 -2.83
N MET A 164 11.87 -20.46 -3.40
CA MET A 164 12.55 -21.53 -2.66
C MET A 164 13.87 -21.06 -2.06
N ALA A 165 14.71 -20.39 -2.85
CA ALA A 165 15.98 -19.83 -2.35
C ALA A 165 15.75 -18.81 -1.21
N ALA A 166 14.72 -17.98 -1.30
CA ALA A 166 14.36 -17.03 -0.24
C ALA A 166 13.88 -17.73 1.04
N LEU A 167 13.09 -18.81 0.90
CA LEU A 167 12.65 -19.63 2.02
C LEU A 167 13.80 -20.42 2.66
N GLU A 168 14.84 -20.78 1.91
CA GLU A 168 16.08 -21.40 2.41
C GLU A 168 17.00 -20.44 3.13
N ALA A 169 17.11 -19.21 2.63
CA ALA A 169 17.88 -18.17 3.29
C ALA A 169 17.26 -17.75 4.64
N ASN A 170 15.94 -17.86 4.80
CA ASN A 170 15.23 -17.43 6.00
C ASN A 170 15.22 -18.52 7.10
N PRO A 171 15.87 -18.30 8.27
CA PRO A 171 15.98 -19.32 9.32
C PRO A 171 14.63 -19.67 9.97
N THR A 172 13.69 -18.73 10.06
CA THR A 172 12.34 -18.98 10.59
C THR A 172 11.52 -19.83 9.62
N ALA A 173 11.64 -19.57 8.31
CA ALA A 173 10.98 -20.35 7.28
C ALA A 173 11.50 -21.79 7.23
N ARG A 174 12.81 -22.00 7.41
CA ARG A 174 13.41 -23.33 7.57
C ARG A 174 12.88 -24.06 8.81
N ARG A 175 12.86 -23.39 9.97
CA ARG A 175 12.38 -23.98 11.23
C ARG A 175 10.92 -24.44 11.12
N THR A 176 10.10 -23.70 10.39
CA THR A 176 8.67 -23.99 10.18
C THR A 176 8.38 -24.82 8.93
N GLN A 177 9.42 -25.29 8.23
CA GLN A 177 9.33 -26.15 7.04
C GLN A 177 8.45 -25.55 5.92
N LEU A 178 8.49 -24.23 5.73
CA LEU A 178 7.66 -23.56 4.72
C LEU A 178 8.02 -23.96 3.28
N GLN A 179 9.26 -24.35 3.03
CA GLN A 179 9.71 -24.86 1.74
C GLN A 179 8.93 -26.12 1.35
N HIS A 180 8.90 -27.11 2.24
CA HIS A 180 8.18 -28.35 2.02
C HIS A 180 6.68 -28.11 1.79
N LYS A 181 6.07 -27.20 2.57
CA LYS A 181 4.66 -26.82 2.38
C LYS A 181 4.43 -26.15 1.02
N PHE A 182 5.33 -25.29 0.59
CA PHE A 182 5.24 -24.64 -0.72
C PHE A 182 5.36 -25.66 -1.85
N GLU A 183 6.31 -26.58 -1.77
CA GLU A 183 6.43 -27.65 -2.77
C GLU A 183 5.22 -28.58 -2.81
N GLN A 184 4.63 -28.89 -1.65
CA GLN A 184 3.39 -29.67 -1.59
C GLN A 184 2.25 -28.96 -2.32
N VAL A 185 2.11 -27.64 -2.14
CA VAL A 185 1.12 -26.85 -2.90
C VAL A 185 1.41 -26.89 -4.39
N VAL A 186 2.69 -26.78 -4.79
CA VAL A 186 3.06 -26.86 -6.21
C VAL A 186 2.70 -28.22 -6.79
N ALA A 187 3.03 -29.32 -6.11
CA ALA A 187 2.69 -30.67 -6.57
C ALA A 187 1.18 -30.86 -6.72
N LEU A 188 0.40 -30.53 -5.69
CA LEU A 188 -1.07 -30.64 -5.72
C LEU A 188 -1.71 -29.82 -6.84
N MET A 189 -1.20 -28.61 -7.09
CA MET A 189 -1.71 -27.75 -8.15
C MET A 189 -1.29 -28.24 -9.54
N GLU A 190 -0.10 -28.81 -9.69
CA GLU A 190 0.38 -29.34 -10.97
C GLU A 190 -0.30 -30.67 -11.34
N ASP A 191 -0.53 -31.54 -10.36
CA ASP A 191 -1.28 -32.79 -10.53
C ASP A 191 -2.73 -32.51 -10.94
N ASN A 192 -3.36 -31.47 -10.36
CA ASN A 192 -4.70 -31.02 -10.76
C ASN A 192 -4.76 -30.27 -12.10
N ILE A 193 -3.64 -29.71 -12.60
CA ILE A 193 -3.62 -29.05 -13.92
C ILE A 193 -3.66 -30.08 -15.07
N TYR A 194 -3.20 -31.32 -14.83
CA TYR A 194 -3.32 -32.40 -15.83
C TYR A 194 -4.73 -33.00 -15.91
N GLU A 195 -5.60 -32.83 -14.91
CA GLU A 195 -7.01 -33.25 -14.99
C GLU A 195 -7.95 -32.21 -15.63
N CYS A 196 -7.54 -30.94 -15.75
CA CYS A 196 -8.40 -29.89 -16.31
C CYS A 196 -8.30 -29.68 -17.84
N TYR A 197 -7.55 -30.52 -18.57
CA TYR A 197 -7.50 -30.50 -20.05
C TYR A 197 -8.12 -31.74 -20.72
N SER A 198 -8.78 -32.61 -19.96
CA SER A 198 -9.59 -33.69 -20.52
C SER A 198 -11.06 -33.48 -20.18
N GLU A 199 -11.87 -33.40 -21.24
CA GLU A 199 -13.34 -33.40 -21.29
C GLU A 199 -14.03 -32.02 -21.25
N ALA A 200 -14.07 -31.34 -22.41
CA ALA A 200 -15.24 -31.33 -23.30
C ALA A 200 -14.91 -30.58 -24.61
#